data_AF-A0A7J8FWK7-F1
#
_entry.id   AF-A0A7J8FWK7-F1
#
_cell.length_a   1.000
_cell.length_b   1.000
_cell.length_c   1.000
_cell.angle_alpha   90.00
_cell.angle_beta   90.00
_cell.angle_gamma   90.00
#
_symmetry.space_group_name_H-M   'P 1'
#
loop_
_entity.id
_entity.type
_entity.pdbx_description
1 polymer ?
#
loop_
_entity_poly.entity_id
_entity_poly.type
_entity_poly.pdbx_seq_one_letter_code
_entity_poly.pdbx_strand_id
1 'polypeptide(L)'
;MGVNAVHWFRKGLRLHDNPALKECIQGADTIRCVYILDPWFAGSSSVGINRWRFLLQCLEDLDANLRKLNSRLFVIRGQPADVFPRLFKEWNITKLSIEYDSEPFGKERDAAIKKLATEAGVEVIVRISHTLYDLDKIIELNGGQPPLTYKRFQTLVSKMEPLEIPVETITSDVIEKCTTPLSDDHDEKYGVPSLEELGFDTDGLSSAVWPGGETEALTRLERHLERKAWVANFERPRMNANSLLASPTGLSPYLRFGCLSCRLFYFKLTDLYKKVKKNSSPPLSLYGQLLWREFFYTAATNNPRFDKMEGNPICVQIPWDKNPEALAKWAEGRTGFPWIDAIMTQLRQEGWIHHLARHAVACFVTRGDLWISWEEGMKVFEELLLDADWSINAGSWMWLSCSSFFQQFFHCYCPVGFGRRTDPNGDYIRRYLPVLRGFPAKYIYDPWNAPEGIQKVAKCLIGVNYPKPMVNHAEASRLNIERMKQIYQQLSRYRGLGLLASVPSNPNGNGGLMGYSPGENIAGCSNSGRRSSMGTGLSSGKRPSQEEDTQSIGPKVQRQSTN
;
A
#
# COMPACT_ATOMS: atom_id res chain seq x y z
N MET A 1 37.33 28.47 -4.04
CA MET A 1 36.14 28.50 -3.15
C MET A 1 35.80 27.05 -2.83
N GLY A 2 35.46 26.74 -1.58
CA GLY A 2 35.04 25.39 -1.23
C GLY A 2 33.68 25.02 -1.83
N VAL A 3 33.44 23.74 -2.02
CA VAL A 3 32.19 23.17 -2.54
C VAL A 3 31.25 22.92 -1.36
N ASN A 4 30.22 23.76 -1.21
CA ASN A 4 29.23 23.62 -0.14
C ASN A 4 27.97 22.96 -0.69
N ALA A 5 27.59 21.85 -0.09
CA ALA A 5 26.51 21.01 -0.53
C ALA A 5 25.33 21.01 0.46
N VAL A 6 24.13 20.88 -0.09
CA VAL A 6 22.89 20.65 0.67
C VAL A 6 22.21 19.40 0.13
N HIS A 7 21.78 18.51 1.02
CA HIS A 7 20.86 17.43 0.68
C HIS A 7 19.49 17.72 1.29
N TRP A 8 18.45 17.80 0.46
CA TRP A 8 17.11 18.12 0.89
C TRP A 8 16.21 16.89 1.00
N PHE A 9 15.95 16.50 2.25
CA PHE A 9 15.03 15.44 2.62
C PHE A 9 13.56 15.90 2.50
N ARG A 10 12.70 15.02 1.98
CA ARG A 10 11.23 15.21 1.89
C ARG A 10 10.51 13.89 2.18
N LYS A 11 10.65 12.95 1.24
CA LYS A 11 10.51 11.50 1.45
C LYS A 11 11.90 11.00 1.85
N GLY A 12 12.36 9.86 1.34
CA GLY A 12 13.77 9.48 1.42
C GLY A 12 14.44 9.62 2.80
N LEU A 13 13.69 9.51 3.91
CA LEU A 13 14.16 9.83 5.27
C LEU A 13 15.05 8.73 5.83
N ARG A 14 16.20 8.51 5.18
CA ARG A 14 17.16 7.44 5.45
C ARG A 14 18.56 7.79 4.94
N LEU A 15 19.57 7.14 5.53
CA LEU A 15 20.96 7.17 5.10
C LEU A 15 21.34 5.94 4.25
N HIS A 16 20.65 4.81 4.41
CA HIS A 16 20.84 3.67 3.49
C HIS A 16 20.19 3.92 2.13
N ASP A 17 20.81 3.40 1.05
CA ASP A 17 20.29 3.51 -0.32
C ASP A 17 19.77 4.92 -0.67
N ASN A 18 20.62 5.92 -0.41
CA ASN A 18 20.35 7.31 -0.72
C ASN A 18 21.36 7.81 -1.80
N PRO A 19 21.10 7.50 -3.09
CA PRO A 19 22.01 7.84 -4.17
C PRO A 19 22.18 9.36 -4.36
N ALA A 20 21.13 10.15 -4.12
CA ALA A 20 21.20 11.60 -4.20
C ALA A 20 22.15 12.17 -3.14
N LEU A 21 22.04 11.72 -1.88
CA LEU A 21 22.96 12.11 -0.81
C LEU A 21 24.40 11.65 -1.08
N LYS A 22 24.57 10.39 -1.52
CA LYS A 22 25.90 9.82 -1.83
C LYS A 22 26.62 10.66 -2.89
N GLU A 23 25.95 11.02 -3.98
CA GLU A 23 26.53 11.87 -5.02
C GLU A 23 26.76 13.31 -4.55
N CYS A 24 25.89 13.84 -3.68
CA CYS A 24 26.07 15.18 -3.13
C CYS A 24 27.32 15.32 -2.29
N ILE A 25 27.67 14.28 -1.51
CA ILE A 25 28.88 14.24 -0.68
C ILE A 25 30.15 14.17 -1.54
N GLN A 26 30.12 13.52 -2.71
CA GLN A 26 31.28 13.36 -3.56
C GLN A 26 31.85 14.72 -4.02
N GLY A 27 33.10 15.00 -3.62
CA GLY A 27 33.78 16.26 -3.94
C GLY A 27 33.22 17.50 -3.23
N ALA A 28 32.39 17.34 -2.19
CA ALA A 28 31.97 18.44 -1.33
C ALA A 28 32.95 18.64 -0.16
N ASP A 29 33.24 19.90 0.18
CA ASP A 29 33.99 20.26 1.38
C ASP A 29 33.06 20.36 2.61
N THR A 30 31.83 20.83 2.39
CA THR A 30 30.79 20.84 3.43
C THR A 30 29.47 20.25 2.96
N ILE A 31 28.74 19.59 3.87
CA ILE A 31 27.39 19.06 3.62
C ILE A 31 26.45 19.46 4.75
N ARG A 32 25.26 19.93 4.37
CA ARG A 32 24.14 20.14 5.29
C ARG A 32 22.93 19.34 4.83
N CYS A 33 22.46 18.46 5.70
CA CYS A 33 21.24 17.69 5.51
C CYS A 33 20.05 18.53 6.00
N VAL A 34 19.16 18.94 5.12
CA VAL A 34 18.03 19.83 5.46
C VAL A 34 16.70 19.10 5.32
N TYR A 35 15.77 19.42 6.21
CA TYR A 35 14.35 19.15 6.03
C TYR A 35 13.61 20.48 6.14
N ILE A 36 12.80 20.81 5.13
CA ILE A 36 12.01 22.05 5.14
C ILE A 36 10.62 21.69 5.63
N LEU A 37 10.32 22.11 6.85
CA LEU A 37 9.04 21.89 7.51
C LEU A 37 8.21 23.16 7.34
N ASP A 38 7.02 23.06 6.75
CA ASP A 38 6.08 24.18 6.76
C ASP A 38 5.14 24.08 7.98
N PRO A 39 5.36 24.85 9.05
CA PRO A 39 4.52 24.79 10.24
C PRO A 39 3.12 25.37 9.99
N TRP A 40 2.95 26.26 9.00
CA TRP A 40 1.63 26.79 8.66
C TRP A 40 0.75 25.70 8.06
N PHE A 41 1.35 24.74 7.35
CA PHE A 41 0.69 23.52 6.92
C PHE A 41 0.26 22.65 8.12
N ALA A 42 0.98 22.60 9.24
CA ALA A 42 0.58 21.76 10.37
C ALA A 42 -0.74 22.18 11.02
N GLY A 43 -0.98 23.49 11.16
CA GLY A 43 -2.22 24.03 11.74
C GLY A 43 -3.38 24.19 10.77
N SER A 44 -3.12 24.30 9.45
CA SER A 44 -4.16 24.53 8.42
C SER A 44 -4.41 23.34 7.49
N SER A 45 -3.60 22.27 7.56
CA SER A 45 -3.81 21.07 6.74
C SER A 45 -4.67 20.05 7.46
N SER A 46 -5.37 19.24 6.67
CA SER A 46 -6.11 18.06 7.13
C SER A 46 -5.17 16.89 7.46
N VAL A 47 -3.96 17.11 8.01
CA VAL A 47 -3.02 16.03 8.36
C VAL A 47 -3.15 15.71 9.85
N GLY A 48 -3.52 14.47 10.17
CA GLY A 48 -3.74 14.03 11.54
C GLY A 48 -2.46 13.89 12.36
N ILE A 49 -2.61 13.99 13.68
CA ILE A 49 -1.52 13.95 14.67
C ILE A 49 -0.61 12.71 14.55
N ASN A 50 -1.15 11.55 14.15
CA ASN A 50 -0.37 10.34 13.97
C ASN A 50 0.67 10.48 12.85
N ARG A 51 0.33 11.14 11.75
CA ARG A 51 1.26 11.37 10.63
C ARG A 51 2.35 12.39 11.02
N TRP A 52 1.97 13.44 11.74
CA TRP A 52 2.91 14.41 12.30
C TRP A 52 3.88 13.77 13.28
N ARG A 53 3.36 13.00 14.24
CA ARG A 53 4.18 12.26 15.20
C ARG A 53 5.16 11.31 14.52
N PHE A 54 4.68 10.54 13.53
CA PHE A 54 5.54 9.63 12.76
C PHE A 54 6.65 10.40 12.03
N LEU A 55 6.30 11.52 11.38
CA LEU A 55 7.29 12.38 10.70
C LEU A 55 8.35 12.90 11.67
N LEU A 56 7.95 13.48 12.81
CA LEU A 56 8.89 14.04 13.78
C LEU A 56 9.83 12.95 14.31
N GLN A 57 9.31 11.76 14.62
CA GLN A 57 10.14 10.61 15.00
C GLN A 57 11.11 10.19 13.89
N CYS A 58 10.70 10.28 12.61
CA CYS A 58 11.63 10.06 11.50
C CYS A 58 12.75 11.10 11.45
N LEU A 59 12.44 12.37 11.72
CA LEU A 59 13.43 13.45 11.72
C LEU A 59 14.38 13.35 12.93
N GLU A 60 13.86 12.97 14.10
CA GLU A 60 14.65 12.68 15.29
C GLU A 60 15.62 11.53 15.05
N ASP A 61 15.14 10.42 14.47
CA ASP A 61 15.98 9.27 14.12
C ASP A 61 17.06 9.65 13.09
N LEU A 62 16.70 10.47 12.10
CA LEU A 62 17.65 10.95 11.11
C LEU A 62 18.71 11.88 11.73
N ASP A 63 18.34 12.81 12.62
CA ASP A 63 19.28 13.64 13.37
C ASP A 63 20.21 12.77 14.24
N ALA A 64 19.65 11.78 14.96
CA ALA A 64 20.43 10.86 15.78
C ALA A 64 21.43 10.04 14.96
N ASN A 65 21.05 9.59 13.76
CA ASN A 65 21.94 8.88 12.85
C ASN A 65 23.00 9.79 12.21
N LEU A 66 22.68 11.05 11.91
CA LEU A 66 23.64 12.05 11.44
C LEU A 66 24.64 12.46 12.54
N ARG A 67 24.22 12.52 13.81
CA ARG A 67 25.11 12.76 14.97
C ARG A 67 26.22 11.72 15.08
N LYS A 68 25.92 10.45 14.79
CA LYS A 68 26.93 9.36 14.75
C LYS A 68 28.00 9.58 13.67
N LEU A 69 27.71 10.45 12.70
CA LEU A 69 28.60 10.82 11.59
C LEU A 69 29.17 12.23 11.75
N ASN A 70 29.18 12.78 12.98
CA ASN A 70 29.62 14.15 13.28
C ASN A 70 28.88 15.23 12.46
N SER A 71 27.61 14.99 12.14
CA SER A 71 26.72 15.90 11.43
C SER A 71 25.42 16.10 12.22
N ARG A 72 24.49 16.89 11.68
CA ARG A 72 23.17 17.17 12.24
C ARG A 72 22.14 17.34 11.14
N LEU A 73 20.87 17.08 11.46
CA LEU A 73 19.75 17.51 10.63
C LEU A 73 19.47 18.99 10.85
N PHE A 74 19.22 19.71 9.77
CA PHE A 74 18.78 21.10 9.79
C PHE A 74 17.28 21.17 9.46
N VAL A 75 16.42 21.25 10.47
CA VAL A 75 14.97 21.42 10.25
C VAL A 75 14.68 22.91 10.11
N ILE A 76 14.26 23.32 8.92
CA ILE A 76 14.07 24.73 8.58
C ILE A 76 12.58 24.99 8.41
N ARG A 77 12.08 26.00 9.13
CA ARG A 77 10.66 26.39 9.09
C ARG A 77 10.37 27.30 7.90
N GLY A 78 9.40 26.93 7.07
CA GLY A 78 8.89 27.77 5.98
C GLY A 78 8.63 27.02 4.67
N GLN A 79 8.39 27.78 3.61
CA GLN A 79 8.16 27.27 2.27
C GLN A 79 9.48 27.10 1.49
N PRO A 80 9.69 26.00 0.74
CA PRO A 80 10.94 25.78 0.02
C PRO A 80 11.33 26.93 -0.92
N ALA A 81 10.36 27.53 -1.62
CA ALA A 81 10.60 28.61 -2.57
C ALA A 81 11.16 29.89 -1.91
N ASP A 82 10.79 30.15 -0.64
CA ASP A 82 11.28 31.30 0.12
C ASP A 82 12.58 30.99 0.85
N VAL A 83 12.71 29.74 1.33
CA VAL A 83 13.84 29.30 2.13
C VAL A 83 15.11 29.15 1.28
N PHE A 84 15.03 28.50 0.12
CA PHE A 84 16.21 28.15 -0.67
C PHE A 84 17.05 29.36 -1.14
N PRO A 85 16.47 30.44 -1.69
CA PRO A 85 17.25 31.61 -2.08
C PRO A 85 18.08 32.20 -0.93
N ARG A 86 17.51 32.21 0.29
CA ARG A 86 18.22 32.64 1.51
C ARG A 86 19.37 31.68 1.84
N LEU A 87 19.12 30.38 1.85
CA LEU A 87 20.15 29.37 2.18
C LEU A 87 21.29 29.35 1.18
N PHE A 88 21.00 29.47 -0.12
CA PHE A 88 22.02 29.50 -1.16
C PHE A 88 23.02 30.64 -0.93
N LYS A 89 22.51 31.81 -0.55
CA LYS A 89 23.34 32.98 -0.24
C LYS A 89 24.06 32.85 1.10
N GLU A 90 23.34 32.51 2.17
CA GLU A 90 23.89 32.49 3.54
C GLU A 90 24.97 31.42 3.72
N TRP A 91 24.77 30.23 3.13
CA TRP A 91 25.71 29.13 3.24
C TRP A 91 26.63 28.99 2.04
N ASN A 92 26.54 29.92 1.07
CA ASN A 92 27.30 29.90 -0.17
C ASN A 92 27.25 28.53 -0.87
N ILE A 93 26.04 28.00 -1.05
CA ILE A 93 25.79 26.66 -1.60
C ILE A 93 26.15 26.63 -3.08
N THR A 94 26.75 25.53 -3.53
CA THR A 94 27.05 25.26 -4.94
C THR A 94 26.44 23.96 -5.44
N LYS A 95 26.03 23.06 -4.54
CA LYS A 95 25.31 21.81 -4.89
C LYS A 95 24.07 21.62 -4.02
N LEU A 96 22.94 21.29 -4.65
CA LEU A 96 21.71 20.84 -4.01
C LEU A 96 21.38 19.44 -4.53
N SER A 97 21.14 18.47 -3.65
CA SER A 97 20.67 17.14 -4.05
C SER A 97 19.31 16.80 -3.48
N ILE A 98 18.55 16.02 -4.27
CA ILE A 98 17.20 15.60 -3.95
C ILE A 98 16.89 14.19 -4.48
N GLU A 99 16.15 13.39 -3.70
CA GLU A 99 15.44 12.23 -4.24
C GLU A 99 14.32 12.71 -5.18
N TYR A 100 14.14 12.05 -6.33
CA TYR A 100 13.09 12.37 -7.31
C TYR A 100 11.70 12.11 -6.74
N ASP A 101 10.79 13.07 -6.91
CA ASP A 101 9.39 12.97 -6.54
C ASP A 101 8.52 12.89 -7.79
N SER A 102 7.91 11.72 -8.03
CA SER A 102 7.11 11.48 -9.23
C SER A 102 5.69 12.07 -9.15
N GLU A 103 5.25 12.52 -7.97
CA GLU A 103 3.90 13.04 -7.82
C GLU A 103 3.78 14.43 -8.49
N PRO A 104 2.67 14.76 -9.17
CA PRO A 104 2.58 15.98 -9.99
C PRO A 104 2.90 17.28 -9.24
N PHE A 105 2.39 17.44 -8.02
CA PHE A 105 2.71 18.60 -7.18
C PHE A 105 4.21 18.63 -6.79
N GLY A 106 4.80 17.47 -6.51
CA GLY A 106 6.23 17.33 -6.23
C GLY A 106 7.10 17.73 -7.43
N LYS A 107 6.72 17.31 -8.64
CA LYS A 107 7.40 17.70 -9.89
C LYS A 107 7.36 19.20 -10.11
N GLU A 108 6.20 19.83 -9.92
CA GLU A 108 6.02 21.28 -10.10
C GLU A 108 6.87 22.08 -9.11
N ARG A 109 6.81 21.70 -7.83
CA ARG A 109 7.65 22.28 -6.77
C ARG A 109 9.14 22.14 -7.12
N ASP A 110 9.59 20.94 -7.46
CA ASP A 110 11.01 20.67 -7.71
C ASP A 110 11.51 21.37 -8.98
N ALA A 111 10.66 21.55 -9.99
CA ALA A 111 10.96 22.37 -11.18
C ALA A 111 11.16 23.85 -10.81
N ALA A 112 10.31 24.40 -9.94
CA ALA A 112 10.47 25.77 -9.45
C ALA A 112 11.77 25.94 -8.64
N ILE A 113 12.09 24.99 -7.75
CA ILE A 113 13.35 25.03 -6.99
C ILE A 113 14.57 24.88 -7.90
N LYS A 114 14.51 24.03 -8.93
CA LYS A 114 15.59 23.88 -9.91
C LYS A 114 15.88 25.18 -10.66
N LYS A 115 14.84 25.95 -10.97
CA LYS A 115 14.98 27.29 -11.58
C LYS A 115 15.70 28.25 -10.63
N LEU A 116 15.27 28.34 -9.37
CA LEU A 116 15.92 29.18 -8.34
C LEU A 116 17.38 28.79 -8.10
N ALA A 117 17.68 27.49 -8.08
CA ALA A 117 19.04 26.97 -7.95
C ALA A 117 19.92 27.40 -9.15
N THR A 118 19.40 27.28 -10.37
CA THR A 118 20.11 27.70 -11.58
C THR A 118 20.42 29.20 -11.57
N GLU A 119 19.46 30.03 -11.16
CA GLU A 119 19.63 31.49 -11.03
C GLU A 119 20.70 31.86 -9.98
N ALA A 120 20.86 31.03 -8.94
CA ALA A 120 21.88 31.19 -7.91
C ALA A 120 23.23 30.51 -8.25
N GLY A 121 23.37 29.85 -9.41
CA GLY A 121 24.57 29.12 -9.79
C GLY A 121 24.78 27.82 -9.00
N VAL A 122 23.72 27.22 -8.49
CA VAL A 122 23.71 25.96 -7.73
C VAL A 122 23.41 24.79 -8.65
N GLU A 123 24.29 23.80 -8.68
CA GLU A 123 24.07 22.52 -9.37
C GLU A 123 22.97 21.72 -8.65
N VAL A 124 22.02 21.16 -9.41
CA VAL A 124 20.94 20.33 -8.86
C VAL A 124 21.09 18.88 -9.27
N ILE A 125 21.33 18.02 -8.27
CA ILE A 125 21.47 16.57 -8.40
C ILE A 125 20.14 15.91 -8.06
N VAL A 126 19.59 15.11 -8.98
CA VAL A 126 18.32 14.40 -8.78
C VAL A 126 18.52 12.91 -9.03
N ARG A 127 18.14 12.06 -8.08
CA ARG A 127 18.24 10.60 -8.23
C ARG A 127 16.95 9.89 -7.86
N ILE A 128 16.62 8.83 -8.59
CA ILE A 128 15.44 7.99 -8.34
C ILE A 128 15.79 6.90 -7.32
N SER A 129 15.12 6.93 -6.18
CA SER A 129 15.22 5.86 -5.16
C SER A 129 13.94 5.65 -4.35
N HIS A 130 12.90 6.47 -4.55
CA HIS A 130 11.60 6.25 -3.94
C HIS A 130 10.83 5.11 -4.62
N THR A 131 11.09 4.86 -5.90
CA THR A 131 10.48 3.80 -6.72
C THR A 131 11.52 2.77 -7.15
N LEU A 132 11.06 1.55 -7.42
CA LEU A 132 11.94 0.49 -7.96
C LEU A 132 12.44 0.85 -9.36
N TYR A 133 11.58 1.45 -10.18
CA TYR A 133 11.84 1.73 -11.58
C TYR A 133 11.80 3.23 -11.86
N ASP A 134 12.41 3.59 -12.99
CA ASP A 134 12.12 4.84 -13.68
C ASP A 134 10.73 4.74 -14.33
N LEU A 135 9.80 5.54 -13.83
CA LEU A 135 8.39 5.49 -14.24
C LEU A 135 8.19 6.03 -15.66
N ASP A 136 9.02 6.99 -16.08
CA ASP A 136 8.90 7.60 -17.40
C ASP A 136 9.30 6.57 -18.48
N LYS A 137 10.31 5.74 -18.21
CA LYS A 137 10.64 4.57 -19.06
C LYS A 137 9.50 3.56 -19.17
N ILE A 138 8.74 3.31 -18.10
CA ILE A 138 7.56 2.42 -18.15
C ILE A 138 6.49 3.00 -19.08
N ILE A 139 6.28 4.31 -19.01
CA ILE A 139 5.30 5.04 -19.83
C ILE A 139 5.74 5.04 -21.31
N GLU A 140 7.01 5.27 -21.58
CA GLU A 140 7.60 5.20 -22.93
C GLU A 140 7.40 3.81 -23.56
N LEU A 141 7.73 2.73 -22.82
CA LEU A 141 7.52 1.35 -23.26
C LEU A 141 6.05 1.00 -23.52
N ASN A 142 5.12 1.79 -22.98
CA ASN A 142 3.69 1.65 -23.21
C ASN A 142 3.12 2.68 -24.21
N GLY A 143 3.99 3.31 -25.02
CA GLY A 143 3.57 4.22 -26.08
C GLY A 143 3.24 5.64 -25.59
N GLY A 144 3.93 6.11 -24.55
CA GLY A 144 3.75 7.46 -23.99
C GLY A 144 2.52 7.61 -23.08
N GLN A 145 1.89 6.50 -22.68
CA GLN A 145 0.72 6.51 -21.78
C GLN A 145 0.91 5.53 -20.62
N PRO A 146 0.48 5.86 -19.39
CA PRO A 146 0.60 4.94 -18.27
C PRO A 146 -0.27 3.69 -18.46
N PRO A 147 0.20 2.50 -18.06
CA PRO A 147 -0.62 1.29 -18.13
C PRO A 147 -1.79 1.39 -17.13
N LEU A 148 -3.03 1.27 -17.63
CA LEU A 148 -4.25 1.35 -16.81
C LEU A 148 -4.77 -0.01 -16.31
N THR A 149 -4.00 -1.08 -16.48
CA THR A 149 -4.31 -2.38 -15.86
C THR A 149 -3.05 -2.95 -15.24
N TYR A 150 -3.22 -3.56 -14.07
CA TYR A 150 -2.10 -4.15 -13.34
C TYR A 150 -1.41 -5.27 -14.14
N LYS A 151 -2.17 -6.08 -14.88
CA LYS A 151 -1.61 -7.12 -15.76
C LYS A 151 -0.73 -6.53 -16.87
N ARG A 152 -1.15 -5.43 -17.49
CA ARG A 152 -0.33 -4.74 -18.50
C ARG A 152 0.94 -4.18 -17.87
N PHE A 153 0.83 -3.54 -16.70
CA PHE A 153 1.98 -3.06 -15.94
C PHE A 153 2.98 -4.19 -15.64
N GLN A 154 2.51 -5.34 -15.12
CA GLN A 154 3.35 -6.52 -14.87
C GLN A 154 4.08 -7.01 -16.13
N THR A 155 3.40 -6.97 -17.29
CA THR A 155 3.98 -7.39 -18.58
C THR A 155 5.08 -6.44 -19.06
N LEU A 156 4.98 -5.15 -18.71
CA LEU A 156 5.98 -4.14 -19.07
C LEU A 156 7.22 -4.30 -18.18
N VAL A 157 7.04 -4.33 -16.86
CA VAL A 157 8.16 -4.45 -15.92
C VAL A 157 8.92 -5.78 -16.06
N SER A 158 8.26 -6.86 -16.51
CA SER A 158 8.95 -8.12 -16.80
C SER A 158 9.91 -8.07 -18.00
N LYS A 159 9.81 -7.02 -18.83
CA LYS A 159 10.67 -6.78 -20.00
C LYS A 159 11.72 -5.70 -19.75
N MET A 160 11.68 -5.04 -18.59
CA MET A 160 12.66 -4.02 -18.25
C MET A 160 13.98 -4.66 -17.83
N GLU A 161 15.02 -3.83 -17.86
CA GLU A 161 16.34 -4.20 -17.37
C GLU A 161 16.30 -4.59 -15.88
N PRO A 162 17.22 -5.45 -15.44
CA PRO A 162 17.39 -5.74 -14.02
C PRO A 162 17.58 -4.47 -13.20
N LEU A 163 17.01 -4.47 -11.99
CA LEU A 163 17.17 -3.35 -11.07
C LEU A 163 18.63 -3.16 -10.69
N GLU A 164 19.04 -1.90 -10.56
CA GLU A 164 20.32 -1.55 -9.96
C GLU A 164 20.30 -1.87 -8.46
N ILE A 165 21.41 -2.44 -7.97
CA ILE A 165 21.59 -2.77 -6.55
C ILE A 165 21.50 -1.48 -5.71
N PRO A 166 20.91 -1.52 -4.50
CA PRO A 166 20.88 -0.38 -3.60
C PRO A 166 22.29 0.15 -3.36
N VAL A 167 22.45 1.47 -3.32
CA VAL A 167 23.76 2.06 -3.01
C VAL A 167 24.11 1.81 -1.54
N GLU A 168 25.41 1.71 -1.27
CA GLU A 168 25.91 1.58 0.10
C GLU A 168 25.45 2.73 1.00
N THR A 169 25.17 2.41 2.26
CA THR A 169 24.85 3.38 3.30
C THR A 169 25.98 4.40 3.46
N ILE A 170 25.61 5.64 3.75
CA ILE A 170 26.59 6.68 4.09
C ILE A 170 27.28 6.32 5.41
N THR A 171 28.60 6.14 5.36
CA THR A 171 29.45 5.89 6.53
C THR A 171 30.40 7.07 6.77
N SER A 172 31.12 7.05 7.89
CA SER A 172 32.20 8.02 8.14
C SER A 172 33.25 8.01 7.04
N ASP A 173 33.52 6.84 6.44
CA ASP A 173 34.49 6.70 5.33
C ASP A 173 33.99 7.31 4.03
N VAL A 174 32.66 7.35 3.81
CA VAL A 174 32.07 8.02 2.63
C VAL A 174 32.11 9.54 2.79
N ILE A 175 31.96 10.02 4.03
CA ILE A 175 32.01 11.45 4.35
C ILE A 175 33.46 11.96 4.29
N GLU A 176 34.43 11.16 4.75
CA GLU A 176 35.89 11.36 4.73
C GLU A 176 36.36 12.79 5.04
N LYS A 177 36.37 13.67 4.04
CA LYS A 177 36.87 15.06 4.09
C LYS A 177 35.76 16.10 4.23
N CYS A 178 34.53 15.71 3.95
CA CYS A 178 33.37 16.58 3.99
C CYS A 178 32.95 16.80 5.46
N THR A 179 32.72 18.05 5.84
CA THR A 179 32.34 18.40 7.21
C THR A 179 30.96 19.05 7.25
N THR A 180 30.30 19.01 8.39
CA THR A 180 29.08 19.80 8.62
C THR A 180 29.42 20.92 9.58
N PRO A 181 29.40 22.19 9.15
CA PRO A 181 29.58 23.32 10.07
C PRO A 181 28.40 23.40 11.03
N LEU A 182 28.69 23.34 12.33
CA LEU A 182 27.71 23.37 13.41
C LEU A 182 27.96 24.58 14.32
N SER A 183 26.91 24.98 15.03
CA SER A 183 26.90 26.07 16.01
C SER A 183 26.36 25.53 17.33
N ASP A 184 26.78 26.10 18.45
CA ASP A 184 26.28 25.66 19.77
C ASP A 184 24.76 25.88 19.93
N ASP A 185 24.20 26.87 19.22
CA ASP A 185 22.77 27.19 19.16
C ASP A 185 21.99 26.43 18.06
N HIS A 186 22.54 25.30 17.58
CA HIS A 186 21.92 24.50 16.51
C HIS A 186 20.49 24.07 16.86
N ASP A 187 20.27 23.58 18.08
CA ASP A 187 18.97 23.04 18.48
C ASP A 187 17.89 24.12 18.54
N GLU A 188 18.24 25.36 18.90
CA GLU A 188 17.32 26.50 18.94
C GLU A 188 16.88 26.94 17.54
N LYS A 189 17.76 26.85 16.54
CA LYS A 189 17.49 27.31 15.17
C LYS A 189 16.95 26.23 14.25
N TYR A 190 17.45 25.01 14.40
CA TYR A 190 17.30 23.93 13.43
C TYR A 190 16.92 22.58 14.04
N GLY A 191 16.65 22.55 15.35
CA GLY A 191 16.18 21.35 16.04
C GLY A 191 14.86 20.82 15.48
N VAL A 192 14.62 19.52 15.68
CA VAL A 192 13.33 18.92 15.36
C VAL A 192 12.30 19.45 16.37
N PRO A 193 11.20 20.07 15.94
CA PRO A 193 10.19 20.58 16.86
C PRO A 193 9.41 19.43 17.51
N SER A 194 8.90 19.66 18.72
CA SER A 194 7.94 18.75 19.35
C SER A 194 6.52 18.91 18.75
N LEU A 195 5.61 17.99 19.10
CA LEU A 195 4.20 18.12 18.70
C LEU A 195 3.54 19.36 19.33
N GLU A 196 3.88 19.67 20.58
CA GLU A 196 3.38 20.83 21.31
C GLU A 196 3.87 22.14 20.67
N GLU A 197 5.12 22.19 20.19
CA GLU A 197 5.63 23.35 19.44
C GLU A 197 4.88 23.57 18.11
N LEU A 198 4.33 22.51 17.51
CA LEU A 198 3.47 22.59 16.33
C LEU A 198 2.01 22.90 16.67
N GLY A 199 1.67 23.07 17.95
CA GLY A 199 0.32 23.41 18.42
C GLY A 199 -0.62 22.22 18.58
N PHE A 200 -0.11 20.98 18.58
CA PHE A 200 -0.93 19.81 18.88
C PHE A 200 -1.12 19.63 20.38
N ASP A 201 -2.34 19.31 20.78
CA ASP A 201 -2.63 18.80 22.11
C ASP A 201 -2.18 17.33 22.20
N THR A 202 -1.26 17.05 23.11
CA THR A 202 -0.71 15.72 23.37
C THR A 202 -1.30 15.06 24.60
N ASP A 203 -2.26 15.70 25.27
CA ASP A 203 -2.97 15.07 26.39
C ASP A 203 -3.73 13.82 25.93
N GLY A 204 -3.64 12.76 26.74
CA GLY A 204 -4.23 11.44 26.41
C GLY A 204 -3.57 10.68 25.25
N LEU A 205 -2.49 11.20 24.65
CA LEU A 205 -1.79 10.54 23.56
C LEU A 205 -0.93 9.38 24.08
N SER A 206 -1.33 8.15 23.75
CA SER A 206 -0.60 6.94 24.13
C SER A 206 0.65 6.72 23.27
N SER A 207 1.53 5.82 23.71
CA SER A 207 2.73 5.44 22.94
C SER A 207 2.38 5.03 21.50
N ALA A 208 3.21 5.45 20.55
CA ALA A 208 2.98 5.21 19.13
C ALA A 208 3.06 3.70 18.81
N VAL A 209 1.99 3.15 18.24
CA VAL A 209 1.97 1.76 17.72
C VAL A 209 2.97 1.58 16.56
N TRP A 210 3.20 2.66 15.81
CA TRP A 210 4.15 2.74 14.71
C TRP A 210 5.17 3.84 15.02
N PRO A 211 6.29 3.51 15.70
CA PRO A 211 7.40 4.43 15.84
C PRO A 211 8.00 4.77 14.47
N GLY A 212 8.25 6.05 14.20
CA GLY A 212 8.93 6.52 12.99
C GLY A 212 10.44 6.24 13.00
N GLY A 213 11.07 6.38 11.83
CA GLY A 213 12.54 6.32 11.68
C GLY A 213 13.04 5.16 10.82
N GLU A 214 14.24 5.36 10.26
CA GLU A 214 15.03 4.36 9.54
C GLU A 214 15.46 3.21 10.46
N THR A 215 15.86 3.52 11.71
CA THR A 215 16.31 2.49 12.66
C THR A 215 15.22 1.45 12.95
N GLU A 216 14.00 1.92 13.21
CA GLU A 216 12.85 1.04 13.41
C GLU A 216 12.49 0.30 12.11
N ALA A 217 12.57 0.98 10.97
CA ALA A 217 12.28 0.38 9.66
C ALA A 217 13.20 -0.83 9.35
N LEU A 218 14.50 -0.69 9.58
CA LEU A 218 15.50 -1.74 9.39
C LEU A 218 15.29 -2.88 10.40
N THR A 219 14.99 -2.58 11.65
CA THR A 219 14.65 -3.58 12.68
C THR A 219 13.43 -4.40 12.28
N ARG A 220 12.37 -3.74 11.77
CA ARG A 220 11.16 -4.42 11.29
C ARG A 220 11.42 -5.24 10.03
N LEU A 221 12.29 -4.75 9.13
CA LEU A 221 12.70 -5.49 7.94
C LEU A 221 13.37 -6.82 8.33
N GLU A 222 14.29 -6.81 9.28
CA GLU A 222 14.94 -8.03 9.76
C GLU A 222 13.92 -9.02 10.33
N ARG A 223 13.06 -8.58 11.24
CA ARG A 223 11.96 -9.41 11.79
C ARG A 223 11.00 -9.91 10.71
N HIS A 224 10.76 -9.13 9.66
CA HIS A 224 9.94 -9.52 8.52
C HIS A 224 10.58 -10.69 7.76
N LEU A 225 11.89 -10.63 7.52
CA LEU A 225 12.66 -11.65 6.79
C LEU A 225 12.92 -12.92 7.62
N GLU A 226 12.94 -12.82 8.96
CA GLU A 226 13.05 -13.98 9.87
C GLU A 226 11.89 -14.96 9.74
N ARG A 227 10.73 -14.52 9.22
CA ARG A 227 9.57 -15.36 8.93
C ARG A 227 9.78 -16.20 7.66
N LYS A 228 10.87 -16.96 7.62
CA LYS A 228 11.37 -17.71 6.46
C LYS A 228 10.32 -18.60 5.82
N ALA A 229 9.51 -19.31 6.62
CA ALA A 229 8.45 -20.18 6.09
C ALA A 229 7.35 -19.41 5.32
N TRP A 230 7.04 -18.19 5.75
CA TRP A 230 6.07 -17.32 5.06
C TRP A 230 6.63 -16.80 3.75
N VAL A 231 7.87 -16.30 3.75
CA VAL A 231 8.55 -15.83 2.53
C VAL A 231 8.80 -16.97 1.53
N ALA A 232 9.05 -18.18 2.04
CA ALA A 232 9.32 -19.36 1.23
C ALA A 232 8.10 -19.99 0.59
N ASN A 233 6.94 -20.01 1.27
CA ASN A 233 5.80 -20.78 0.78
C ASN A 233 4.87 -20.01 -0.14
N PHE A 234 5.00 -18.69 -0.29
CA PHE A 234 4.14 -17.86 -1.15
C PHE A 234 2.65 -17.98 -0.85
N GLU A 235 2.29 -18.70 0.20
CA GLU A 235 0.91 -18.88 0.58
C GLU A 235 0.42 -17.51 1.02
N ARG A 236 -0.57 -16.99 0.29
CA ARG A 236 -1.36 -15.86 0.76
C ARG A 236 -1.86 -16.29 2.14
N PRO A 237 -1.38 -15.68 3.23
CA PRO A 237 -1.77 -16.12 4.56
C PRO A 237 -3.28 -15.98 4.65
N ARG A 238 -3.97 -17.07 5.05
CA ARG A 238 -5.40 -16.99 5.30
C ARG A 238 -5.62 -15.91 6.36
N MET A 239 -6.41 -14.90 6.01
CA MET A 239 -6.74 -13.82 6.93
C MET A 239 -7.42 -14.39 8.17
N ASN A 240 -6.98 -13.91 9.33
CA ASN A 240 -7.58 -14.20 10.63
C ASN A 240 -7.66 -12.90 11.44
N ALA A 241 -8.31 -12.95 12.61
CA ALA A 241 -8.46 -11.80 13.50
C ALA A 241 -7.12 -11.09 13.82
N ASN A 242 -6.04 -11.84 14.05
CA ASN A 242 -4.72 -11.28 14.36
C ASN A 242 -4.12 -10.48 13.19
N SER A 243 -4.53 -10.78 11.95
CA SER A 243 -4.06 -10.05 10.77
C SER A 243 -4.60 -8.61 10.70
N LEU A 244 -5.68 -8.31 11.44
CA LEU A 244 -6.27 -6.97 11.51
C LEU A 244 -5.46 -6.02 12.41
N LEU A 245 -4.67 -6.56 13.33
CA LEU A 245 -3.87 -5.79 14.27
C LEU A 245 -2.56 -5.34 13.62
N ALA A 246 -2.03 -4.21 14.10
CA ALA A 246 -0.71 -3.74 13.69
C ALA A 246 0.35 -4.82 13.97
N SER A 247 1.07 -5.22 12.93
CA SER A 247 2.14 -6.23 13.05
C SER A 247 3.48 -5.56 13.36
N PRO A 248 4.29 -6.12 14.28
CA PRO A 248 5.66 -5.67 14.49
C PRO A 248 6.58 -5.94 13.28
N THR A 249 6.08 -6.61 12.24
CA THR A 249 6.79 -6.85 10.97
C THR A 249 6.21 -6.05 9.80
N GLY A 250 5.29 -5.11 10.06
CA GLY A 250 4.71 -4.27 9.02
C GLY A 250 5.68 -3.20 8.55
N LEU A 251 5.70 -2.94 7.25
CA LEU A 251 6.69 -2.07 6.60
C LEU A 251 6.08 -0.89 5.83
N SER A 252 4.75 -0.82 5.68
CA SER A 252 4.13 0.13 4.76
C SER A 252 4.30 1.61 5.14
N PRO A 253 4.22 2.05 6.41
CA PRO A 253 4.53 3.44 6.77
C PRO A 253 5.97 3.84 6.42
N TYR A 254 6.92 2.93 6.65
CA TYR A 254 8.34 3.17 6.41
C TYR A 254 8.69 3.27 4.92
N LEU A 255 8.02 2.48 4.07
CA LEU A 255 8.13 2.59 2.61
C LEU A 255 7.51 3.89 2.08
N ARG A 256 6.46 4.40 2.74
CA ARG A 256 5.79 5.66 2.39
C ARG A 256 6.67 6.87 2.68
N PHE A 257 7.20 6.96 3.90
CA PHE A 257 8.09 8.07 4.31
C PHE A 257 9.52 7.93 3.77
N GLY A 258 9.86 6.78 3.19
CA GLY A 258 11.20 6.51 2.68
C GLY A 258 12.23 6.17 3.75
N CYS A 259 11.79 5.85 4.97
CA CYS A 259 12.63 5.30 6.04
C CYS A 259 13.17 3.92 5.70
N LEU A 260 12.45 3.17 4.85
CA LEU A 260 12.92 1.93 4.24
C LEU A 260 12.98 2.10 2.73
N SER A 261 14.13 1.81 2.13
CA SER A 261 14.25 1.73 0.67
C SER A 261 13.42 0.57 0.12
N CYS A 262 12.61 0.87 -0.89
CA CYS A 262 11.89 -0.15 -1.64
C CYS A 262 12.85 -1.09 -2.41
N ARG A 263 13.99 -0.56 -2.89
CA ARG A 263 15.04 -1.34 -3.58
C ARG A 263 15.71 -2.28 -2.59
N LEU A 264 16.09 -1.80 -1.41
CA LEU A 264 16.66 -2.66 -0.35
C LEU A 264 15.71 -3.80 -0.01
N PHE A 265 14.43 -3.50 0.19
CA PHE A 265 13.43 -4.52 0.50
C PHE A 265 13.28 -5.54 -0.64
N TYR A 266 13.20 -5.08 -1.89
CA TYR A 266 13.14 -5.95 -3.07
C TYR A 266 14.34 -6.92 -3.14
N PHE A 267 15.56 -6.41 -2.97
CA PHE A 267 16.77 -7.23 -3.04
C PHE A 267 16.87 -8.21 -1.88
N LYS A 268 16.55 -7.80 -0.64
CA LYS A 268 16.51 -8.72 0.51
C LYS A 268 15.47 -9.83 0.36
N LEU A 269 14.30 -9.53 -0.21
CA LEU A 269 13.31 -10.55 -0.56
C LEU A 269 13.83 -11.50 -1.64
N THR A 270 14.45 -10.95 -2.70
CA THR A 270 15.06 -11.73 -3.78
C THR A 270 16.10 -12.72 -3.24
N ASP A 271 16.99 -12.24 -2.39
CA ASP A 271 18.08 -13.03 -1.81
C ASP A 271 17.54 -14.12 -0.89
N LEU A 272 16.58 -13.79 -0.03
CA LEU A 272 15.94 -14.77 0.85
C LEU A 272 15.22 -15.85 0.03
N TYR A 273 14.49 -15.46 -1.01
CA TYR A 273 13.84 -16.42 -1.92
C TYR A 273 14.84 -17.35 -2.59
N LYS A 274 15.93 -16.80 -3.16
CA LYS A 274 16.98 -17.60 -3.80
C LYS A 274 17.62 -18.57 -2.81
N LYS A 275 17.88 -18.15 -1.58
CA LYS A 275 18.40 -19.01 -0.50
C LYS A 275 17.45 -20.16 -0.16
N VAL A 276 16.14 -19.92 -0.07
CA VAL A 276 15.18 -20.96 0.32
C VAL A 276 14.77 -21.88 -0.84
N LYS A 277 14.62 -21.34 -2.05
CA LYS A 277 14.20 -22.07 -3.26
C LYS A 277 15.36 -22.48 -4.15
N LYS A 278 16.56 -22.63 -3.59
CA LYS A 278 17.76 -23.17 -4.26
C LYS A 278 18.06 -22.47 -5.60
N ASN A 279 18.17 -21.15 -5.58
CA ASN A 279 18.48 -20.28 -6.73
C ASN A 279 17.43 -20.27 -7.87
N SER A 280 16.17 -20.63 -7.58
CA SER A 280 15.07 -20.42 -8.51
C SER A 280 14.81 -18.92 -8.76
N SER A 281 14.29 -18.58 -9.95
CA SER A 281 13.83 -17.21 -10.24
C SER A 281 12.55 -16.88 -9.45
N PRO A 282 12.49 -15.73 -8.75
CA PRO A 282 11.31 -15.35 -7.97
C PRO A 282 10.13 -14.99 -8.88
N PRO A 283 8.90 -15.44 -8.56
CA PRO A 283 7.71 -14.97 -9.26
C PRO A 283 7.40 -13.51 -8.89
N LEU A 284 6.80 -12.76 -9.81
CA LEU A 284 6.39 -11.36 -9.57
C LEU A 284 5.44 -11.20 -8.37
N SER A 285 4.69 -12.25 -8.02
CA SER A 285 3.82 -12.26 -6.85
C SER A 285 4.58 -12.06 -5.53
N LEU A 286 5.88 -12.39 -5.46
CA LEU A 286 6.73 -12.09 -4.30
C LEU A 286 6.69 -10.60 -3.95
N TYR A 287 6.71 -9.76 -4.98
CA TYR A 287 6.81 -8.31 -4.87
C TYR A 287 5.45 -7.63 -5.03
N GLY A 288 4.34 -8.38 -4.93
CA GLY A 288 3.01 -7.88 -5.31
C GLY A 288 2.64 -6.55 -4.65
N GLN A 289 2.95 -6.37 -3.37
CA GLN A 289 2.69 -5.10 -2.67
C GLN A 289 3.55 -3.93 -3.20
N LEU A 290 4.84 -4.19 -3.47
CA LEU A 290 5.72 -3.19 -4.10
C LEU A 290 5.24 -2.84 -5.50
N LEU A 291 4.89 -3.83 -6.32
CA LEU A 291 4.46 -3.60 -7.70
C LEU A 291 3.11 -2.89 -7.79
N TRP A 292 2.17 -3.13 -6.85
CA TRP A 292 0.95 -2.32 -6.77
C TRP A 292 1.22 -0.85 -6.44
N ARG A 293 2.19 -0.61 -5.56
CA ARG A 293 2.69 0.74 -5.27
C ARG A 293 3.27 1.39 -6.52
N GLU A 294 4.17 0.70 -7.23
CA GLU A 294 4.76 1.20 -8.49
C GLU A 294 3.70 1.46 -9.58
N PHE A 295 2.69 0.60 -9.68
CA PHE A 295 1.57 0.76 -10.60
C PHE A 295 0.83 2.10 -10.38
N PHE A 296 0.49 2.42 -9.12
CA PHE A 296 -0.21 3.66 -8.82
C PHE A 296 0.67 4.90 -9.01
N TYR A 297 1.94 4.84 -8.64
CA TYR A 297 2.88 5.92 -8.96
C TYR A 297 3.00 6.18 -10.46
N THR A 298 3.09 5.11 -11.26
CA THR A 298 3.15 5.21 -12.73
C THR A 298 1.87 5.80 -13.30
N ALA A 299 0.71 5.41 -12.78
CA ALA A 299 -0.58 5.92 -13.24
C ALA A 299 -0.82 7.40 -12.90
N ALA A 300 -0.25 7.88 -11.79
CA ALA A 300 -0.51 9.20 -11.27
C ALA A 300 0.48 10.28 -11.74
N THR A 301 1.73 9.90 -12.06
CA THR A 301 2.87 10.80 -12.34
C THR A 301 2.63 11.87 -13.42
N ASN A 302 1.76 11.60 -14.40
CA ASN A 302 1.43 12.51 -15.51
C ASN A 302 -0.04 12.98 -15.49
N ASN A 303 -0.75 12.79 -14.38
CA ASN A 303 -2.14 13.20 -14.22
C ASN A 303 -2.31 14.10 -12.98
N PRO A 304 -2.21 15.43 -13.11
CA PRO A 304 -2.39 16.37 -11.99
C PRO A 304 -3.77 16.32 -11.31
N ARG A 305 -4.76 15.68 -11.94
CA ARG A 305 -6.13 15.52 -11.41
C ARG A 305 -6.42 14.09 -10.94
N PHE A 306 -5.40 13.27 -10.69
CA PHE A 306 -5.57 11.85 -10.34
C PHE A 306 -6.38 11.64 -9.05
N ASP A 307 -6.36 12.61 -8.14
CA ASP A 307 -7.08 12.64 -6.86
C ASP A 307 -8.46 13.29 -6.92
N LYS A 308 -8.91 13.68 -8.12
CA LYS A 308 -10.23 14.25 -8.37
C LYS A 308 -11.06 13.35 -9.28
N MET A 309 -12.38 13.46 -9.18
CA MET A 309 -13.29 12.84 -10.14
C MET A 309 -13.41 13.71 -11.40
N GLU A 310 -13.75 14.99 -11.24
CA GLU A 310 -14.02 15.87 -12.37
C GLU A 310 -12.75 16.25 -13.15
N GLY A 311 -12.80 16.07 -14.47
CA GLY A 311 -11.67 16.33 -15.37
C GLY A 311 -10.51 15.33 -15.24
N ASN A 312 -10.65 14.28 -14.44
CA ASN A 312 -9.70 13.17 -14.41
C ASN A 312 -10.02 12.19 -15.57
N PRO A 313 -9.13 12.05 -16.57
CA PRO A 313 -9.43 11.34 -17.81
C PRO A 313 -9.65 9.83 -17.62
N ILE A 314 -9.18 9.26 -16.51
CA ILE A 314 -9.31 7.82 -16.22
C ILE A 314 -10.41 7.51 -15.20
N CYS A 315 -11.10 8.52 -14.68
CA CYS A 315 -12.13 8.38 -13.67
C CYS A 315 -13.53 8.42 -14.29
N VAL A 316 -14.34 7.41 -13.97
CA VAL A 316 -15.77 7.39 -14.30
C VAL A 316 -16.48 8.48 -13.50
N GLN A 317 -17.31 9.26 -14.19
CA GLN A 317 -18.12 10.33 -13.60
C GLN A 317 -19.38 9.73 -12.97
N ILE A 318 -19.30 9.40 -11.68
CA ILE A 318 -20.42 8.82 -10.93
C ILE A 318 -21.13 9.95 -10.18
N PRO A 319 -22.47 10.07 -10.29
CA PRO A 319 -23.23 11.06 -9.54
C PRO A 319 -23.34 10.62 -8.06
N TRP A 320 -22.27 10.82 -7.31
CA TRP A 320 -22.22 10.58 -5.87
C TRP A 320 -23.09 11.58 -5.11
N ASP A 321 -23.64 11.14 -3.98
CA ASP A 321 -24.49 11.97 -3.14
C ASP A 321 -23.62 12.88 -2.25
N LYS A 322 -24.09 14.10 -1.98
CA LYS A 322 -23.47 15.00 -1.00
C LYS A 322 -24.20 14.86 0.32
N ASN A 323 -23.62 14.10 1.25
CA ASN A 323 -24.19 13.88 2.57
C ASN A 323 -23.12 14.06 3.68
N PRO A 324 -22.89 15.31 4.13
CA PRO A 324 -21.86 15.60 5.14
C PRO A 324 -22.10 14.88 6.48
N GLU A 325 -23.37 14.69 6.88
CA GLU A 325 -23.70 14.01 8.14
C GLU A 325 -23.32 12.53 8.08
N ALA A 326 -23.66 11.85 6.97
CA ALA A 326 -23.28 10.45 6.77
C ALA A 326 -21.77 10.27 6.65
N LEU A 327 -21.08 11.20 5.98
CA LEU A 327 -19.61 11.22 5.91
C LEU A 327 -18.99 11.37 7.30
N ALA A 328 -19.48 12.30 8.12
CA ALA A 328 -18.99 12.50 9.48
C ALA A 328 -19.17 11.24 10.34
N LYS A 329 -20.35 10.62 10.31
CA LYS A 329 -20.60 9.34 11.02
C LYS A 329 -19.63 8.24 10.58
N TRP A 330 -19.32 8.14 9.29
CA TRP A 330 -18.33 7.18 8.80
C TRP A 330 -16.91 7.53 9.25
N ALA A 331 -16.48 8.78 9.07
CA ALA A 331 -15.13 9.23 9.41
C ALA A 331 -14.84 9.10 10.91
N GLU A 332 -15.84 9.34 11.77
CA GLU A 332 -15.73 9.28 13.22
C GLU A 332 -16.01 7.89 13.82
N GLY A 333 -16.35 6.89 13.01
CA GLY A 333 -16.66 5.54 13.49
C GLY A 333 -17.96 5.47 14.33
N ARG A 334 -19.01 6.14 13.86
CA ARG A 334 -20.35 6.21 14.50
C ARG A 334 -21.47 5.79 13.54
N THR A 335 -21.19 4.87 12.63
CA THR A 335 -22.15 4.37 11.63
C THR A 335 -23.22 3.48 12.25
N GLY A 336 -22.97 2.94 13.44
CA GLY A 336 -23.83 1.94 14.08
C GLY A 336 -23.57 0.53 13.56
N PHE A 337 -22.59 0.34 12.66
CA PHE A 337 -22.07 -0.97 12.24
C PHE A 337 -20.74 -1.25 12.94
N PRO A 338 -20.70 -2.13 13.97
CA PRO A 338 -19.51 -2.28 14.82
C PRO A 338 -18.23 -2.64 14.08
N TRP A 339 -18.33 -3.40 12.99
CA TRP A 339 -17.18 -3.73 12.15
C TRP A 339 -16.56 -2.49 11.48
N ILE A 340 -17.40 -1.63 10.89
CA ILE A 340 -16.96 -0.41 10.22
C ILE A 340 -16.41 0.58 11.26
N ASP A 341 -17.13 0.74 12.37
CA ASP A 341 -16.77 1.66 13.44
C ASP A 341 -15.47 1.25 14.13
N ALA A 342 -15.23 -0.05 14.35
CA ALA A 342 -13.98 -0.54 14.91
C ALA A 342 -12.79 -0.29 13.97
N ILE A 343 -12.98 -0.47 12.65
CA ILE A 343 -11.93 -0.18 11.65
C ILE A 343 -11.59 1.30 11.65
N MET A 344 -12.59 2.17 11.59
CA MET A 344 -12.37 3.62 11.58
C MET A 344 -11.77 4.11 12.90
N THR A 345 -12.13 3.48 14.01
CA THR A 345 -11.51 3.74 15.32
C THR A 345 -10.05 3.31 15.36
N GLN A 346 -9.71 2.11 14.86
CA GLN A 346 -8.30 1.70 14.75
C GLN A 346 -7.51 2.65 13.84
N LEU A 347 -8.06 3.03 12.69
CA LEU A 347 -7.41 3.96 11.77
C LEU A 347 -7.10 5.30 12.47
N ARG A 348 -8.06 5.86 13.21
CA ARG A 348 -7.87 7.13 13.91
C ARG A 348 -6.85 7.02 15.05
N GLN A 349 -6.87 5.93 15.81
CA GLN A 349 -5.98 5.73 16.96
C GLN A 349 -4.55 5.37 16.55
N GLU A 350 -4.39 4.45 15.59
CA GLU A 350 -3.09 3.83 15.27
C GLU A 350 -2.51 4.30 13.93
N GLY A 351 -3.32 4.93 13.08
CA GLY A 351 -2.88 5.41 11.76
C GLY A 351 -2.64 4.29 10.72
N TRP A 352 -3.05 3.05 11.01
CA TRP A 352 -2.93 1.93 10.09
C TRP A 352 -4.08 0.95 10.24
N ILE A 353 -4.57 0.44 9.11
CA ILE A 353 -5.55 -0.65 9.05
C ILE A 353 -5.20 -1.61 7.93
N HIS A 354 -5.50 -2.89 8.15
CA HIS A 354 -5.25 -3.95 7.17
C HIS A 354 -5.95 -3.67 5.82
N HIS A 355 -5.35 -4.07 4.71
CA HIS A 355 -5.88 -3.78 3.36
C HIS A 355 -7.33 -4.23 3.15
N LEU A 356 -7.73 -5.39 3.68
CA LEU A 356 -9.13 -5.84 3.60
C LEU A 356 -10.09 -5.02 4.49
N ALA A 357 -9.59 -4.41 5.56
CA ALA A 357 -10.37 -3.46 6.34
C ALA A 357 -10.57 -2.15 5.55
N ARG A 358 -9.55 -1.69 4.81
CA ARG A 358 -9.68 -0.57 3.85
C ARG A 358 -10.76 -0.85 2.81
N HIS A 359 -10.78 -2.05 2.23
CA HIS A 359 -11.82 -2.46 1.28
C HIS A 359 -13.23 -2.40 1.89
N ALA A 360 -13.38 -2.86 3.14
CA ALA A 360 -14.68 -2.86 3.82
C ALA A 360 -15.21 -1.44 4.02
N VAL A 361 -14.39 -0.53 4.57
CA VAL A 361 -14.82 0.85 4.85
C VAL A 361 -14.95 1.68 3.58
N ALA A 362 -14.11 1.45 2.56
CA ALA A 362 -14.23 2.11 1.25
C ALA A 362 -15.48 1.65 0.50
N CYS A 363 -15.79 0.35 0.55
CA CYS A 363 -17.04 -0.18 0.00
C CYS A 363 -18.24 0.45 0.70
N PHE A 364 -18.25 0.49 2.04
CA PHE A 364 -19.35 1.06 2.81
C PHE A 364 -19.63 2.52 2.44
N VAL A 365 -18.60 3.38 2.43
CA VAL A 365 -18.80 4.81 2.15
C VAL A 365 -19.16 5.11 0.69
N THR A 366 -18.68 4.29 -0.27
CA THR A 366 -18.92 4.52 -1.71
C THR A 366 -20.07 3.66 -2.24
N ARG A 367 -19.77 2.72 -3.13
CA ARG A 367 -20.73 1.90 -3.91
C ARG A 367 -21.52 0.87 -3.09
N GLY A 368 -21.14 0.63 -1.84
CA GLY A 368 -21.76 -0.35 -0.97
C GLY A 368 -23.02 0.19 -0.31
N ASP A 369 -22.89 1.26 0.49
CA ASP A 369 -23.95 1.65 1.40
C ASP A 369 -24.30 3.14 1.31
N LEU A 370 -23.32 4.04 1.48
CA LEU A 370 -23.61 5.48 1.66
C LEU A 370 -23.66 6.29 0.35
N TRP A 371 -23.12 5.76 -0.75
CA TRP A 371 -23.07 6.44 -2.06
C TRP A 371 -22.37 7.82 -2.04
N ILE A 372 -21.36 7.98 -1.19
CA ILE A 372 -20.55 9.20 -1.08
C ILE A 372 -19.32 9.06 -1.97
N SER A 373 -18.81 10.20 -2.49
CA SER A 373 -17.64 10.21 -3.38
C SER A 373 -16.42 9.59 -2.69
N TRP A 374 -15.66 8.82 -3.48
CA TRP A 374 -14.37 8.28 -3.08
C TRP A 374 -13.36 9.37 -2.74
N GLU A 375 -13.52 10.58 -3.27
CA GLU A 375 -12.69 11.75 -2.96
C GLU A 375 -12.79 12.13 -1.47
N GLU A 376 -13.97 11.98 -0.86
CA GLU A 376 -14.15 12.28 0.56
C GLU A 376 -13.51 11.21 1.45
N GLY A 377 -13.62 9.94 1.05
CA GLY A 377 -12.91 8.85 1.71
C GLY A 377 -11.38 9.00 1.61
N MET A 378 -10.89 9.43 0.45
CA MET A 378 -9.49 9.72 0.21
C MET A 378 -8.96 10.80 1.16
N LYS A 379 -9.70 11.91 1.36
CA LYS A 379 -9.30 12.98 2.30
C LYS A 379 -9.18 12.47 3.73
N VAL A 380 -10.14 11.67 4.21
CA VAL A 380 -10.08 11.08 5.55
C VAL A 380 -8.89 10.13 5.70
N PHE A 381 -8.59 9.35 4.67
CA PHE A 381 -7.41 8.48 4.68
C PHE A 381 -6.11 9.29 4.59
N GLU A 382 -6.09 10.39 3.85
CA GLU A 382 -4.94 11.28 3.84
C GLU A 382 -4.71 11.89 5.23
N GLU A 383 -5.76 12.24 5.97
CA GLU A 383 -5.65 12.73 7.34
C GLU A 383 -5.05 11.67 8.28
N LEU A 384 -5.60 10.45 8.25
CA LEU A 384 -5.36 9.48 9.32
C LEU A 384 -4.30 8.42 9.00
N LEU A 385 -4.14 8.04 7.73
CA LEU A 385 -3.40 6.84 7.33
C LEU A 385 -1.91 7.13 7.11
N LEU A 386 -1.05 6.44 7.87
CA LEU A 386 0.40 6.61 7.84
C LEU A 386 1.03 6.20 6.51
N ASP A 387 0.46 5.22 5.81
CA ASP A 387 0.98 4.72 4.53
C ASP A 387 0.20 5.24 3.31
N ALA A 388 -0.55 6.34 3.47
CA ALA A 388 -1.16 7.06 2.35
C ALA A 388 -0.13 8.00 1.70
N ASP A 389 0.31 7.63 0.50
CA ASP A 389 0.81 8.58 -0.50
C ASP A 389 -0.33 9.06 -1.38
N TRP A 390 -0.21 10.25 -1.98
CA TRP A 390 -1.24 10.83 -2.84
C TRP A 390 -1.60 9.88 -3.99
N SER A 391 -0.59 9.33 -4.67
CA SER A 391 -0.76 8.39 -5.79
C SER A 391 -1.45 7.09 -5.37
N ILE A 392 -0.99 6.48 -4.27
CA ILE A 392 -1.50 5.17 -3.80
C ILE A 392 -2.91 5.34 -3.24
N ASN A 393 -3.16 6.39 -2.48
CA ASN A 393 -4.45 6.67 -1.84
C ASN A 393 -5.51 6.92 -2.93
N ALA A 394 -5.30 7.89 -3.81
CA ALA A 394 -6.24 8.18 -4.91
C ALA A 394 -6.48 6.97 -5.81
N GLY A 395 -5.41 6.27 -6.21
CA GLY A 395 -5.51 5.09 -7.07
C GLY A 395 -6.30 3.95 -6.41
N SER A 396 -6.07 3.71 -5.12
CA SER A 396 -6.80 2.69 -4.35
C SER A 396 -8.27 3.07 -4.19
N TRP A 397 -8.59 4.33 -3.90
CA TRP A 397 -9.97 4.80 -3.75
C TRP A 397 -10.74 4.69 -5.06
N MET A 398 -10.17 5.15 -6.18
CA MET A 398 -10.75 4.97 -7.51
C MET A 398 -10.96 3.48 -7.84
N TRP A 399 -10.03 2.62 -7.45
CA TRP A 399 -10.13 1.18 -7.69
C TRP A 399 -11.28 0.55 -6.89
N LEU A 400 -11.37 0.84 -5.59
CA LEU A 400 -12.34 0.24 -4.68
C LEU A 400 -13.77 0.75 -4.91
N SER A 401 -13.93 1.99 -5.35
CA SER A 401 -15.21 2.61 -5.71
C SER A 401 -15.72 2.19 -7.08
N CYS A 402 -14.94 1.43 -7.86
CA CYS A 402 -15.19 1.15 -9.29
C CYS A 402 -15.19 2.42 -10.16
N SER A 403 -14.45 3.46 -9.76
CA SER A 403 -14.29 4.67 -10.58
C SER A 403 -13.16 4.54 -11.60
N SER A 404 -12.19 3.64 -11.39
CA SER A 404 -11.15 3.29 -12.36
C SER A 404 -10.57 1.90 -12.08
N PHE A 405 -9.72 1.38 -12.97
CA PHE A 405 -8.94 0.13 -12.84
C PHE A 405 -9.73 -1.17 -12.59
N PHE A 406 -11.04 -1.10 -12.37
CA PHE A 406 -11.91 -2.21 -12.03
C PHE A 406 -13.17 -2.24 -12.91
N GLN A 407 -13.64 -3.44 -13.21
CA GLN A 407 -14.83 -3.66 -14.06
C GLN A 407 -15.89 -4.56 -13.40
N GLN A 408 -15.63 -5.08 -12.19
CA GLN A 408 -16.52 -6.05 -11.52
C GLN A 408 -17.22 -5.46 -10.28
N PHE A 409 -18.16 -4.53 -10.48
CA PHE A 409 -18.82 -3.80 -9.38
C PHE A 409 -19.82 -4.63 -8.53
N PHE A 410 -20.09 -5.88 -8.90
CA PHE A 410 -21.18 -6.69 -8.32
C PHE A 410 -20.91 -7.24 -6.91
N HIS A 411 -19.67 -7.23 -6.44
CA HIS A 411 -19.33 -7.76 -5.12
C HIS A 411 -19.15 -6.62 -4.10
N CYS A 412 -20.16 -6.39 -3.27
CA CYS A 412 -20.10 -5.46 -2.13
C CYS A 412 -19.80 -6.25 -0.84
N TYR A 413 -18.94 -5.70 0.02
CA TYR A 413 -18.64 -6.30 1.32
C TYR A 413 -19.82 -6.08 2.27
N CYS A 414 -20.36 -7.15 2.83
CA CYS A 414 -21.38 -7.03 3.87
C CYS A 414 -20.73 -6.52 5.18
N PRO A 415 -21.15 -5.36 5.73
CA PRO A 415 -20.53 -4.74 6.90
C PRO A 415 -20.78 -5.54 8.20
N VAL A 416 -21.65 -6.55 8.17
CA VAL A 416 -21.88 -7.49 9.28
C VAL A 416 -21.16 -8.82 9.00
N GLY A 417 -21.50 -9.46 7.88
CA GLY A 417 -21.07 -10.81 7.57
C GLY A 417 -19.57 -10.92 7.29
N PHE A 418 -18.92 -9.87 6.79
CA PHE A 418 -17.48 -9.90 6.51
C PHE A 418 -16.65 -9.92 7.80
N GLY A 419 -16.97 -9.04 8.75
CA GLY A 419 -16.36 -9.04 10.08
C GLY A 419 -16.56 -10.38 10.79
N ARG A 420 -17.80 -10.88 10.84
CA ARG A 420 -18.15 -12.16 11.47
C ARG A 420 -17.37 -13.37 10.91
N ARG A 421 -17.07 -13.39 9.60
CA ARG A 421 -16.25 -14.45 9.00
C ARG A 421 -14.76 -14.30 9.32
N THR A 422 -14.29 -13.08 9.56
CA THR A 422 -12.88 -12.76 9.79
C THR A 422 -12.48 -12.98 11.25
N ASP A 423 -13.35 -12.55 12.16
CA ASP A 423 -13.21 -12.70 13.60
C ASP A 423 -14.57 -13.13 14.19
N PRO A 424 -14.87 -14.43 14.22
CA PRO A 424 -16.17 -14.92 14.69
C PRO A 424 -16.53 -14.55 16.12
N ASN A 425 -15.53 -14.35 16.99
CA ASN A 425 -15.76 -13.98 18.38
C ASN A 425 -16.04 -12.49 18.52
N GLY A 426 -15.47 -11.64 17.65
CA GLY A 426 -15.61 -10.19 17.68
C GLY A 426 -14.64 -9.50 18.64
N ASP A 427 -13.48 -10.12 18.91
CA ASP A 427 -12.46 -9.57 19.80
C ASP A 427 -11.87 -8.26 19.28
N TYR A 428 -11.76 -8.12 17.96
CA TYR A 428 -11.40 -6.88 17.29
C TYR A 428 -12.39 -5.75 17.64
N ILE A 429 -13.69 -6.03 17.61
CA ILE A 429 -14.72 -5.06 18.01
C ILE A 429 -14.58 -4.71 19.49
N ARG A 430 -14.40 -5.70 20.38
CA ARG A 430 -14.28 -5.43 21.82
C ARG A 430 -13.05 -4.61 22.19
N ARG A 431 -11.99 -4.72 21.38
CA ARG A 431 -10.75 -3.95 21.53
C ARG A 431 -10.98 -2.48 21.18
N TYR A 432 -11.51 -2.19 19.99
CA TYR A 432 -11.63 -0.81 19.49
C TYR A 432 -12.94 -0.12 19.86
N LEU A 433 -13.99 -0.88 20.19
CA LEU A 433 -15.26 -0.36 20.69
C LEU A 433 -15.58 -0.95 22.08
N PRO A 434 -14.89 -0.50 23.15
CA PRO A 434 -15.09 -1.00 24.51
C PRO A 434 -16.53 -0.94 25.01
N VAL A 435 -17.32 0.02 24.51
CA VAL A 435 -18.76 0.16 24.84
C VAL A 435 -19.58 -1.08 24.44
N LEU A 436 -19.12 -1.87 23.47
CA LEU A 436 -19.78 -3.10 23.02
C LEU A 436 -19.19 -4.37 23.66
N ARG A 437 -18.22 -4.25 24.58
CA ARG A 437 -17.48 -5.40 25.14
C ARG A 437 -18.38 -6.46 25.77
N GLY A 438 -19.49 -6.05 26.38
CA GLY A 438 -20.46 -6.93 27.04
C GLY A 438 -21.36 -7.73 26.10
N PHE A 439 -21.36 -7.45 24.78
CA PHE A 439 -22.22 -8.18 23.85
C PHE A 439 -21.69 -9.60 23.57
N PRO A 440 -22.57 -10.62 23.58
CA PRO A 440 -22.24 -11.96 23.11
C PRO A 440 -21.79 -11.94 21.64
N ALA A 441 -20.89 -12.86 21.25
CA ALA A 441 -20.40 -12.98 19.87
C ALA A 441 -21.52 -13.10 18.82
N LYS A 442 -22.66 -13.68 19.20
CA LYS A 442 -23.86 -13.77 18.35
C LYS A 442 -24.37 -12.40 17.87
N TYR A 443 -24.25 -11.36 18.69
CA TYR A 443 -24.83 -10.03 18.45
C TYR A 443 -23.77 -8.93 18.29
N ILE A 444 -22.48 -9.21 18.51
CA ILE A 444 -21.42 -8.19 18.50
C ILE A 444 -21.29 -7.45 17.16
N TYR A 445 -21.66 -8.08 16.05
CA TYR A 445 -21.61 -7.51 14.69
C TYR A 445 -22.92 -6.83 14.26
N ASP A 446 -24.02 -7.09 14.97
CA ASP A 446 -25.37 -6.64 14.68
C ASP A 446 -26.15 -6.40 15.98
N PRO A 447 -25.66 -5.52 16.87
CA PRO A 447 -26.15 -5.38 18.24
C PRO A 447 -27.58 -4.84 18.30
N TRP A 448 -28.05 -4.19 17.24
CA TRP A 448 -29.45 -3.78 17.09
C TRP A 448 -30.44 -4.97 17.04
N ASN A 449 -29.96 -6.19 16.74
CA ASN A 449 -30.77 -7.41 16.80
C ASN A 449 -30.79 -8.06 18.20
N ALA A 450 -30.03 -7.53 19.16
CA ALA A 450 -30.02 -8.06 20.52
C ALA A 450 -31.31 -7.67 21.27
N PRO A 451 -32.01 -8.62 21.92
CA PRO A 451 -33.13 -8.31 22.80
C PRO A 451 -32.72 -7.31 23.90
N GLU A 452 -33.68 -6.52 24.37
CA GLU A 452 -33.44 -5.48 25.38
C GLU A 452 -32.78 -6.04 26.66
N GLY A 453 -33.14 -7.26 27.07
CA GLY A 453 -32.51 -7.94 28.20
C GLY A 453 -31.00 -8.15 28.01
N ILE A 454 -30.56 -8.51 26.80
CA ILE A 454 -29.13 -8.67 26.47
C ILE A 454 -28.44 -7.30 26.48
N GLN A 455 -29.07 -6.26 25.93
CA GLN A 455 -28.53 -4.91 25.93
C GLN A 455 -28.32 -4.36 27.35
N LYS A 456 -29.28 -4.61 28.25
CA LYS A 456 -29.18 -4.26 29.69
C LYS A 456 -28.03 -5.00 30.38
N VAL A 457 -27.89 -6.31 30.15
CA VAL A 457 -26.78 -7.11 30.69
C VAL A 457 -25.43 -6.65 30.14
N ALA A 458 -25.36 -6.29 28.86
CA ALA A 458 -24.17 -5.75 28.20
C ALA A 458 -23.86 -4.30 28.62
N LYS A 459 -24.74 -3.65 29.39
CA LYS A 459 -24.66 -2.23 29.82
C LYS A 459 -24.53 -1.26 28.64
N CYS A 460 -25.18 -1.58 27.53
CA CYS A 460 -25.15 -0.77 26.32
C CYS A 460 -26.50 -0.85 25.60
N LEU A 461 -27.29 0.21 25.69
CA LEU A 461 -28.55 0.37 24.97
C LEU A 461 -28.28 0.97 23.58
N ILE A 462 -28.73 0.26 22.54
CA ILE A 462 -28.54 0.68 21.14
C ILE A 462 -29.49 1.83 20.80
N GLY A 463 -28.92 2.92 20.29
CA GLY A 463 -29.56 4.23 20.11
C GLY A 463 -29.30 5.21 21.26
N VAL A 464 -28.66 4.77 22.35
CA VAL A 464 -28.28 5.64 23.48
C VAL A 464 -26.78 5.62 23.70
N ASN A 465 -26.22 4.45 24.05
CA ASN A 465 -24.78 4.31 24.34
C ASN A 465 -23.95 4.04 23.07
N TYR A 466 -24.55 3.38 22.09
CA TYR A 466 -23.97 3.13 20.77
C TYR A 466 -25.05 3.36 19.70
N PRO A 467 -24.76 4.03 18.57
CA PRO A 467 -25.79 4.41 17.60
C PRO A 467 -26.51 3.21 16.97
N LYS A 468 -27.75 3.46 16.52
CA LYS A 468 -28.46 2.54 15.61
C LYS A 468 -27.75 2.53 14.24
N PRO A 469 -27.86 1.44 13.46
CA PRO A 469 -27.29 1.39 12.12
C PRO A 469 -27.86 2.53 11.27
N MET A 470 -26.99 3.34 10.67
CA MET A 470 -27.38 4.54 9.93
C MET A 470 -28.12 4.27 8.62
N VAL A 471 -28.07 3.04 8.12
CA VAL A 471 -28.75 2.57 6.91
C VAL A 471 -29.20 1.12 7.06
N ASN A 472 -30.17 0.69 6.25
CA ASN A 472 -30.44 -0.73 6.04
C ASN A 472 -29.55 -1.26 4.92
N HIS A 473 -28.52 -2.03 5.27
CA HIS A 473 -27.54 -2.56 4.31
C HIS A 473 -28.17 -3.32 3.14
N ALA A 474 -29.19 -4.15 3.38
CA ALA A 474 -29.80 -4.97 2.33
C ALA A 474 -30.52 -4.11 1.28
N GLU A 475 -31.18 -3.04 1.73
CA GLU A 475 -31.84 -2.09 0.85
C GLU A 475 -30.85 -1.17 0.13
N ALA A 476 -29.93 -0.56 0.89
CA ALA A 476 -28.94 0.37 0.36
C ALA A 476 -28.04 -0.28 -0.69
N SER A 477 -27.47 -1.46 -0.39
CA SER A 477 -26.60 -2.17 -1.34
C SER A 477 -27.33 -2.61 -2.59
N ARG A 478 -28.59 -3.06 -2.48
CA ARG A 478 -29.42 -3.42 -3.64
C ARG A 478 -29.65 -2.21 -4.55
N LEU A 479 -29.99 -1.05 -3.97
CA LEU A 479 -30.18 0.18 -4.72
C LEU A 479 -28.87 0.63 -5.39
N ASN A 480 -27.77 0.65 -4.64
CA ASN A 480 -26.46 1.10 -5.12
C ASN A 480 -25.88 0.21 -6.23
N ILE A 481 -26.08 -1.12 -6.15
CA ILE A 481 -25.71 -2.05 -7.23
C ILE A 481 -26.49 -1.71 -8.52
N GLU A 482 -27.79 -1.42 -8.41
CA GLU A 482 -28.61 -1.03 -9.57
C GLU A 482 -28.17 0.34 -10.12
N ARG A 483 -27.87 1.33 -9.27
CA ARG A 483 -27.27 2.62 -9.69
C ARG A 483 -25.98 2.40 -10.47
N MET A 484 -25.06 1.57 -9.96
CA MET A 484 -23.81 1.27 -10.66
C MET A 484 -24.03 0.58 -12.00
N LYS A 485 -24.96 -0.37 -12.06
CA LYS A 485 -25.32 -1.06 -13.30
C LYS A 485 -25.82 -0.10 -14.36
N GLN A 486 -26.69 0.85 -13.99
CA GLN A 486 -27.20 1.87 -14.90
C GLN A 486 -26.08 2.76 -15.45
N ILE A 487 -25.14 3.19 -14.59
CA ILE A 487 -23.98 3.99 -14.99
C ILE A 487 -23.13 3.25 -16.02
N TYR A 488 -22.77 1.99 -15.76
CA TYR A 488 -21.95 1.21 -16.70
C TYR A 488 -22.69 0.86 -18.01
N GLN A 489 -24.02 0.71 -17.98
CA GLN A 489 -24.83 0.55 -19.19
C GLN A 489 -24.84 1.83 -20.06
N GLN A 490 -24.85 3.00 -19.44
CA GLN A 490 -24.75 4.26 -20.18
C GLN A 490 -23.36 4.44 -20.79
N LEU A 491 -22.29 4.08 -20.06
CA LEU A 491 -20.91 4.13 -20.55
C LEU A 491 -20.66 3.20 -21.73
N SER A 492 -21.22 1.98 -21.72
CA SER A 492 -21.06 1.03 -22.83
C SER A 492 -21.78 1.47 -24.10
N ARG A 493 -22.97 2.08 -23.96
CA ARG A 493 -23.71 2.72 -25.06
C ARG A 493 -22.95 3.91 -25.64
N TYR A 494 -22.26 4.70 -24.81
CA TYR A 494 -21.46 5.84 -25.24
C TYR A 494 -20.16 5.45 -25.95
N ARG A 495 -19.58 4.28 -25.62
CA ARG A 495 -18.33 3.75 -26.23
C ARG A 495 -18.53 2.82 -27.44
N GLY A 496 -19.76 2.65 -27.93
CA GLY A 496 -20.03 1.92 -29.17
C GLY A 496 -19.55 0.46 -29.19
N LEU A 497 -19.58 -0.24 -28.04
CA LEU A 497 -19.14 -1.64 -27.93
C LEU A 497 -20.30 -2.55 -27.49
N GLY A 498 -20.89 -3.23 -28.46
CA GLY A 498 -21.73 -4.41 -28.25
C GLY A 498 -20.88 -5.60 -27.83
N LEU A 499 -20.71 -5.80 -26.52
CA LEU A 499 -20.26 -7.05 -25.92
C LEU A 499 -20.63 -7.04 -24.43
N LEU A 500 -21.92 -7.19 -24.15
CA LEU A 500 -22.38 -7.71 -22.88
C LEU A 500 -22.92 -9.11 -23.14
N ALA A 501 -22.18 -10.11 -22.66
CA ALA A 501 -22.64 -11.47 -22.54
C ALA A 501 -23.97 -11.48 -21.78
N SER A 502 -24.92 -12.25 -22.28
CA SER A 502 -26.17 -12.58 -21.60
C SER A 502 -25.89 -13.12 -20.19
N VAL A 503 -26.64 -12.57 -19.22
CA VAL A 503 -26.61 -12.97 -17.81
C VAL A 503 -27.21 -14.38 -17.69
N PRO A 504 -26.53 -15.37 -17.07
CA PRO A 504 -27.22 -16.55 -16.57
C PRO A 504 -27.82 -16.21 -15.20
N SER A 505 -29.15 -16.22 -15.11
CA SER A 505 -29.87 -16.27 -13.84
C SER A 505 -29.62 -17.64 -13.21
N ASN A 506 -29.00 -17.69 -12.03
CA ASN A 506 -28.96 -18.93 -11.23
C ASN A 506 -29.37 -18.63 -9.78
N PRO A 507 -30.50 -19.15 -9.29
CA PRO A 507 -31.09 -18.77 -8.00
C PRO A 507 -30.66 -19.72 -6.86
N ASN A 508 -29.37 -20.00 -6.71
CA ASN A 508 -28.88 -20.77 -5.56
C ASN A 508 -27.55 -20.21 -5.04
N GLY A 509 -27.63 -19.52 -3.91
CA GLY A 509 -26.48 -19.04 -3.17
C GLY A 509 -25.72 -20.21 -2.55
N ASN A 510 -24.50 -20.44 -3.03
CA ASN A 510 -23.49 -21.17 -2.27
C ASN A 510 -22.15 -20.45 -2.43
N GLY A 511 -21.72 -19.79 -1.36
CA GLY A 511 -20.50 -18.99 -1.32
C GLY A 511 -19.25 -19.88 -1.27
N GLY A 512 -18.74 -20.24 -2.45
CA GLY A 512 -17.37 -20.72 -2.59
C GLY A 512 -16.41 -19.53 -2.76
N LEU A 513 -15.49 -19.34 -1.81
CA LEU A 513 -14.27 -18.57 -2.07
C LEU A 513 -13.47 -19.34 -3.13
N MET A 514 -13.15 -18.74 -4.28
CA MET A 514 -12.03 -19.19 -5.12
C MET A 514 -11.59 -18.16 -6.15
N GLY A 515 -10.27 -18.11 -6.33
CA GLY A 515 -9.68 -18.24 -7.67
C GLY A 515 -9.34 -16.95 -8.42
N TYR A 516 -8.13 -16.45 -8.23
CA TYR A 516 -7.36 -15.93 -9.36
C TYR A 516 -6.96 -17.15 -10.22
N SER A 517 -7.46 -17.26 -11.45
CA SER A 517 -7.08 -18.36 -12.35
C SER A 517 -5.78 -18.05 -13.13
N PRO A 518 -4.96 -19.07 -13.44
CA PRO A 518 -3.61 -18.95 -13.98
C PRO A 518 -3.60 -18.82 -15.51
N GLY A 519 -2.46 -18.39 -16.05
CA GLY A 519 -2.17 -18.35 -17.49
C GLY A 519 -2.22 -19.73 -18.14
N GLU A 520 -2.70 -19.74 -19.38
CA GLU A 520 -2.74 -20.91 -20.24
C GLU A 520 -1.32 -21.36 -20.63
N ASN A 521 -1.06 -22.65 -20.44
CA ASN A 521 0.08 -23.33 -21.01
C ASN A 521 -0.13 -23.51 -22.52
N ILE A 522 0.90 -23.15 -23.27
CA ILE A 522 1.09 -23.51 -24.68
C ILE A 522 1.43 -25.00 -24.74
N ALA A 523 0.65 -25.78 -25.49
CA ALA A 523 1.08 -27.04 -26.07
C ALA A 523 0.47 -27.16 -27.48
N GLY A 524 1.35 -27.23 -28.48
CA GLY A 524 0.98 -27.43 -29.89
C GLY A 524 0.88 -28.91 -30.28
N CYS A 525 0.23 -29.11 -31.44
CA CYS A 525 0.10 -30.33 -32.25
C CYS A 525 -0.73 -31.48 -31.64
N SER A 526 -1.59 -32.20 -32.36
CA SER A 526 -2.09 -32.12 -33.74
C SER A 526 -3.15 -33.23 -33.90
N ASN A 527 -4.11 -32.99 -34.80
CA ASN A 527 -4.92 -33.95 -35.56
C ASN A 527 -6.11 -34.71 -34.94
N SER A 528 -7.29 -34.25 -35.39
CA SER A 528 -8.32 -34.99 -36.15
C SER A 528 -8.95 -36.26 -35.55
N GLY A 529 -10.29 -36.25 -35.45
CA GLY A 529 -11.07 -37.47 -35.63
C GLY A 529 -12.35 -37.58 -34.80
N ARG A 530 -13.45 -37.09 -35.40
CA ARG A 530 -14.87 -37.49 -35.24
C ARG A 530 -15.29 -38.40 -34.07
N ARG A 531 -16.30 -37.91 -33.34
CA ARG A 531 -17.25 -38.67 -32.52
C ARG A 531 -17.99 -39.73 -33.34
N SER A 532 -18.17 -40.92 -32.77
CA SER A 532 -19.39 -41.72 -32.96
C SER A 532 -19.70 -42.57 -31.73
N SER A 533 -21.00 -42.58 -31.43
CA SER A 533 -21.79 -43.12 -30.33
C SER A 533 -21.85 -44.64 -30.18
N MET A 534 -22.30 -45.05 -28.97
CA MET A 534 -22.99 -46.32 -28.63
C MET A 534 -22.15 -47.59 -28.80
N GLY A 535 -22.30 -48.66 -28.04
CA GLY A 535 -23.37 -49.16 -27.17
C GLY A 535 -23.10 -50.66 -27.06
N THR A 536 -23.26 -51.19 -25.87
CA THR A 536 -23.04 -52.60 -25.48
C THR A 536 -23.88 -53.60 -26.30
N GLY A 537 -23.30 -54.75 -26.66
CA GLY A 537 -24.08 -55.87 -27.20
C GLY A 537 -23.27 -57.06 -27.75
N LEU A 538 -22.97 -58.01 -26.85
CA LEU A 538 -23.13 -59.48 -27.00
C LEU A 538 -22.57 -60.26 -28.21
N SER A 539 -21.72 -61.23 -27.83
CA SER A 539 -21.75 -62.67 -28.13
C SER A 539 -20.80 -63.32 -29.15
N SER A 540 -20.04 -64.27 -28.59
CA SER A 540 -19.75 -65.62 -29.08
C SER A 540 -18.82 -65.84 -30.28
N GLY A 541 -17.76 -66.61 -30.04
CA GLY A 541 -17.47 -67.77 -30.89
C GLY A 541 -16.01 -68.02 -31.27
N LYS A 542 -15.47 -69.09 -30.70
CA LYS A 542 -14.47 -70.05 -31.27
C LYS A 542 -12.98 -69.65 -31.34
N ARG A 543 -12.22 -70.34 -30.46
CA ARG A 543 -10.82 -70.80 -30.55
C ARG A 543 -10.58 -71.68 -31.81
N PRO A 544 -9.33 -71.94 -32.29
CA PRO A 544 -8.28 -72.60 -31.48
C PRO A 544 -6.77 -72.31 -31.79
N SER A 545 -5.92 -72.77 -30.85
CA SER A 545 -4.58 -73.43 -31.00
C SER A 545 -3.43 -72.62 -31.64
N GLN A 546 -2.16 -72.63 -31.17
CA GLN A 546 -1.33 -73.72 -30.64
C GLN A 546 -0.22 -73.22 -29.68
N GLU A 547 0.18 -74.16 -28.80
CA GLU A 547 1.51 -74.51 -28.24
C GLU A 547 2.41 -73.39 -27.67
N GLU A 548 2.69 -73.36 -26.37
CA GLU A 548 3.57 -74.26 -25.58
C GLU A 548 5.04 -74.21 -26.03
N ASP A 549 5.91 -73.63 -25.19
CA ASP A 549 7.04 -74.42 -24.70
C ASP A 549 7.64 -73.88 -23.39
N THR A 550 8.33 -74.78 -22.71
CA THR A 550 8.42 -74.93 -21.26
C THR A 550 9.84 -74.75 -20.70
N GLN A 551 9.91 -74.42 -19.40
CA GLN A 551 10.90 -74.85 -18.38
C GLN A 551 12.39 -74.44 -18.54
N SER A 552 12.95 -73.63 -17.64
CA SER A 552 13.48 -73.97 -16.29
C SER A 552 14.75 -74.85 -16.29
N ILE A 553 15.76 -74.40 -15.52
CA ILE A 553 16.91 -75.06 -14.84
C ILE A 553 18.08 -74.05 -14.93
N GLY A 554 18.62 -73.43 -13.87
CA GLY A 554 19.21 -73.98 -12.65
C GLY A 554 20.51 -73.19 -12.31
N PRO A 555 21.16 -73.39 -11.15
CA PRO A 555 21.49 -72.29 -10.21
C PRO A 555 22.98 -72.09 -9.84
N LYS A 556 23.28 -70.97 -9.13
CA LYS A 556 24.26 -70.75 -8.01
C LYS A 556 24.91 -69.35 -8.11
N VAL A 557 24.64 -68.38 -7.21
CA VAL A 557 25.11 -68.18 -5.82
C VAL A 557 26.59 -67.71 -5.70
N GLN A 558 26.80 -66.45 -5.27
CA GLN A 558 27.63 -66.01 -4.12
C GLN A 558 27.57 -64.46 -3.99
N ARG A 559 26.89 -63.93 -2.96
CA ARG A 559 27.38 -63.51 -1.61
C ARG A 559 28.12 -62.16 -1.61
N GLN A 560 27.47 -61.13 -1.04
CA GLN A 560 27.71 -60.52 0.31
C GLN A 560 28.61 -59.28 0.15
N SER A 561 28.42 -58.14 0.83
CA SER A 561 27.65 -57.78 2.02
C SER A 561 27.74 -56.25 2.19
N THR A 562 26.73 -55.60 2.75
CA THR A 562 26.89 -54.49 3.72
C THR A 562 25.50 -54.13 4.26
N ASN A 563 25.38 -54.17 5.59
CA ASN A 563 24.49 -53.30 6.35
C ASN A 563 25.35 -52.17 6.91
#